data_AF-A0A645A0Z8-F1
#
_entry.id   AF-A0A645A0Z8-F1
#
_cell.length_a   1.000
_cell.length_b   1.000
_cell.length_c   1.000
_cell.angle_alpha   90.00
_cell.angle_beta   90.00
_cell.angle_gamma   90.00
#
_symmetry.space_group_name_H-M   'P 1'
#
loop_
_entity.id
_entity.type
_entity.pdbx_description
1 polymer ?
#
loop_
_entity_poly.entity_id
_entity_poly.type
_entity_poly.pdbx_seq_one_letter_code
_entity_poly.pdbx_strand_id
1 'polypeptide(L)'
;MNIMIKRNLKLYFRDKSAVFFSLMAIFIIIALYAVFLVDVWLSDSMKDLKNADVLMNSWLIAGLLSVASVTTTMGAFGVMIDDKVRKIDKDFYSSPIKRNSITVGYIGSALLIGVIMSLITVIVSEFYIVLNGGEWIKPLALIKVILLVFFTTMTNTSIVCFIVSFFKSHSAFSTASTIIGTLIGFLTGIYLPIGALPESVQTLIKLFPVSHAASLFRQVLMEDSMQTAFAGIPASYSNEFKEYMGVTFKFGSYDVSPWVSILILVFTAAIFYGLSLLNMSRKSK
;
A
#
# COMPACT_ATOMS: atom_id res chain seq x y z
N MET A 1 12.68 -17.51 16.09
CA MET A 1 12.18 -16.32 15.37
C MET A 1 13.18 -15.81 14.32
N ASN A 2 14.35 -15.30 14.71
CA ASN A 2 15.33 -14.70 13.77
C ASN A 2 15.76 -15.63 12.62
N ILE A 3 15.89 -16.94 12.88
CA ILE A 3 16.26 -17.93 11.86
C ILE A 3 15.19 -18.05 10.77
N MET A 4 13.90 -18.09 11.15
CA MET A 4 12.79 -18.18 10.19
C MET A 4 12.69 -16.91 9.33
N ILE A 5 12.87 -15.74 9.96
CA ILE A 5 12.91 -14.47 9.22
C ILE A 5 14.04 -14.48 8.19
N LYS A 6 15.26 -14.86 8.61
CA LYS A 6 16.43 -14.95 7.74
C LYS A 6 16.23 -15.96 6.59
N ARG A 7 15.60 -17.11 6.87
CA ARG A 7 15.27 -18.12 5.85
C ARG A 7 14.35 -17.53 4.80
N ASN A 8 13.22 -16.95 5.21
CA ASN A 8 12.21 -16.46 4.30
C ASN A 8 12.71 -15.25 3.48
N LEU A 9 13.48 -14.35 4.10
CA LEU A 9 14.19 -13.29 3.39
C LEU A 9 15.09 -13.85 2.29
N LYS A 10 15.91 -14.87 2.61
CA LYS A 10 16.77 -15.51 1.61
C LYS A 10 15.98 -16.18 0.50
N LEU A 11 14.86 -16.84 0.80
CA LEU A 11 14.01 -17.48 -0.21
C LEU A 11 13.44 -16.45 -1.17
N TYR A 12 12.87 -15.35 -0.64
CA TYR A 12 12.31 -14.28 -1.47
C TYR A 12 13.36 -13.58 -2.33
N PHE A 13 14.46 -13.09 -1.73
CA PHE A 13 15.47 -12.34 -2.48
C PHE A 13 16.33 -13.19 -3.43
N ARG A 14 16.34 -14.53 -3.27
CA ARG A 14 16.98 -15.44 -4.23
C ARG A 14 16.09 -15.70 -5.44
N ASP A 15 14.78 -15.58 -5.30
CA ASP A 15 13.85 -15.61 -6.41
C ASP A 15 13.84 -14.25 -7.13
N LYS A 16 14.73 -14.12 -8.12
CA LYS A 16 14.85 -12.89 -8.91
C LYS A 16 13.55 -12.53 -9.63
N SER A 17 12.76 -13.53 -10.03
CA SER A 17 11.48 -13.30 -10.69
C SER A 17 10.47 -12.69 -9.72
N ALA A 18 10.35 -13.23 -8.50
CA ALA A 18 9.49 -12.66 -7.48
C ALA A 18 9.86 -11.19 -7.16
N VAL A 19 11.16 -10.90 -7.00
CA VAL A 19 11.64 -9.52 -6.76
C VAL A 19 11.30 -8.61 -7.94
N PHE A 20 11.60 -9.02 -9.17
CA PHE A 20 11.33 -8.23 -10.37
C PHE A 20 9.83 -7.95 -10.55
N PHE A 21 8.98 -8.98 -10.43
CA PHE A 21 7.53 -8.83 -10.60
C PHE A 21 6.87 -8.04 -9.47
N SER A 22 7.45 -8.02 -8.27
CA SER A 22 6.97 -7.13 -7.19
C SER A 22 7.13 -5.64 -7.53
N LEU A 23 8.12 -5.29 -8.38
CA LEU A 23 8.29 -3.93 -8.90
C LEU A 23 7.54 -3.68 -10.21
N MET A 24 7.20 -4.73 -10.97
CA MET A 24 6.51 -4.60 -12.25
C MET A 24 5.17 -3.86 -12.14
N ALA A 25 4.39 -4.15 -11.10
CA ALA A 25 3.10 -3.49 -10.88
C ALA A 25 3.24 -1.96 -10.78
N ILE A 26 4.33 -1.47 -10.20
CA ILE A 26 4.63 -0.05 -10.06
C ILE A 26 4.88 0.58 -11.43
N PHE A 27 5.72 -0.05 -12.25
CA PHE A 27 6.00 0.43 -13.61
C PHE A 27 4.75 0.41 -14.48
N ILE A 28 3.90 -0.61 -14.35
CA ILE A 28 2.62 -0.68 -15.08
C ILE A 28 1.71 0.47 -14.68
N ILE A 29 1.53 0.74 -13.38
CA ILE A 29 0.66 1.83 -12.91
C ILE A 29 1.19 3.19 -13.41
N ILE A 30 2.50 3.42 -13.33
CA ILE A 30 3.11 4.65 -13.84
C ILE A 30 2.91 4.79 -15.35
N ALA A 31 3.13 3.71 -16.12
CA ALA A 31 2.93 3.72 -17.57
C ALA A 31 1.47 3.97 -17.96
N LEU A 32 0.52 3.30 -17.31
CA LEU A 32 -0.91 3.54 -17.52
C LEU A 32 -1.28 4.98 -17.20
N TYR A 33 -0.74 5.53 -16.12
CA TYR A 33 -0.98 6.92 -15.76
C TYR A 33 -0.45 7.89 -16.82
N ALA A 34 0.80 7.70 -17.26
CA ALA A 34 1.43 8.54 -18.27
C ALA A 34 0.68 8.52 -19.61
N VAL A 35 0.10 7.38 -20.00
CA VAL A 35 -0.61 7.22 -21.29
C VAL A 35 -2.07 7.66 -21.22
N PHE A 36 -2.78 7.40 -20.10
CA PHE A 36 -4.23 7.58 -20.05
C PHE A 36 -4.66 8.76 -19.17
N LEU A 37 -4.05 8.94 -18.00
CA LEU A 37 -4.59 9.86 -16.99
C LEU A 37 -4.10 11.29 -17.16
N VAL A 38 -2.89 11.49 -17.67
CA VAL A 38 -2.36 12.84 -17.96
C VAL A 38 -3.33 13.59 -18.87
N ASP A 39 -3.72 12.98 -19.99
CA ASP A 39 -4.60 13.62 -20.96
C ASP A 39 -6.03 13.78 -20.45
N VAL A 40 -6.59 12.80 -19.72
CA VAL A 40 -7.99 12.88 -19.25
C VAL A 40 -8.18 13.96 -18.17
N TRP A 41 -7.22 14.13 -17.26
CA TRP A 41 -7.42 15.01 -16.10
C TRP A 41 -6.83 16.41 -16.29
N LEU A 42 -5.73 16.54 -17.03
CA LEU A 42 -5.14 17.85 -17.30
C LEU A 42 -5.88 18.60 -18.41
N SER A 43 -6.63 17.93 -19.28
CA SER A 43 -7.24 18.57 -20.44
C SER A 43 -8.55 19.32 -20.16
N ASP A 44 -9.32 18.99 -19.11
CA ASP A 44 -10.64 19.62 -18.91
C ASP A 44 -10.80 20.43 -17.61
N SER A 45 -10.14 20.08 -16.51
CA SER A 45 -10.43 20.70 -15.19
C SER A 45 -9.26 21.39 -14.50
N MET A 46 -8.02 21.19 -14.97
CA MET A 46 -6.80 21.67 -14.28
C MET A 46 -5.87 22.52 -15.16
N LYS A 47 -6.31 22.92 -16.37
CA LYS A 47 -5.50 23.69 -17.33
C LYS A 47 -4.94 25.01 -16.78
N ASP A 48 -5.69 25.65 -15.90
CA ASP A 48 -5.31 26.96 -15.32
C ASP A 48 -4.46 26.85 -14.04
N LEU A 49 -4.26 25.63 -13.52
CA LEU A 49 -3.43 25.40 -12.34
C LEU A 49 -1.96 25.35 -12.72
N LYS A 50 -1.13 26.09 -11.97
CA LYS A 50 0.33 26.03 -12.14
C LYS A 50 0.84 24.65 -11.72
N ASN A 51 1.71 24.05 -12.52
CA ASN A 51 2.36 22.77 -12.25
C ASN A 51 1.37 21.63 -11.91
N ALA A 52 0.23 21.60 -12.61
CA ALA A 52 -0.80 20.58 -12.43
C ALA A 52 -0.27 19.16 -12.69
N ASP A 53 0.68 19.02 -13.61
CA ASP A 53 1.42 17.80 -13.91
C ASP A 53 2.18 17.26 -12.68
N VAL A 54 2.97 18.10 -12.01
CA VAL A 54 3.70 17.73 -10.79
C VAL A 54 2.73 17.38 -9.66
N LEU A 55 1.64 18.14 -9.52
CA LEU A 55 0.60 17.86 -8.52
C LEU A 55 -0.03 16.48 -8.71
N MET A 56 -0.35 16.11 -9.95
CA MET A 56 -0.98 14.82 -10.26
C MET A 56 0.04 13.66 -10.20
N ASN A 57 1.30 13.90 -10.55
CA ASN A 57 2.38 12.94 -10.33
C ASN A 57 2.55 12.60 -8.84
N SER A 58 2.56 13.62 -7.97
CA SER A 58 2.58 13.43 -6.50
C SER A 58 1.36 12.66 -6.00
N TRP A 59 0.18 12.95 -6.53
CA TRP A 59 -1.07 12.26 -6.18
C TRP A 59 -1.04 10.76 -6.54
N LEU A 60 -0.57 10.44 -7.75
CA LEU A 60 -0.40 9.06 -8.22
C LEU A 60 0.57 8.31 -7.31
N ILE A 61 1.76 8.86 -7.10
CA ILE A 61 2.83 8.21 -6.33
C ILE A 61 2.39 7.95 -4.90
N ALA A 62 1.68 8.89 -4.28
CA ALA A 62 1.11 8.70 -2.96
C ALA A 62 0.15 7.50 -2.90
N GLY A 63 -0.71 7.37 -3.92
CA GLY A 63 -1.58 6.21 -4.08
C GLY A 63 -0.78 4.92 -4.25
N LEU A 64 0.18 4.91 -5.16
CA LEU A 64 1.02 3.76 -5.49
C LEU A 64 1.81 3.23 -4.28
N LEU A 65 2.41 4.13 -3.48
CA LEU A 65 3.10 3.78 -2.24
C LEU A 65 2.19 3.13 -1.20
N SER A 66 0.89 3.48 -1.19
CA SER A 66 -0.07 2.89 -0.25
C SER A 66 -0.37 1.41 -0.54
N VAL A 67 -0.29 0.99 -1.82
CA VAL A 67 -0.64 -0.37 -2.25
C VAL A 67 0.55 -1.25 -2.59
N ALA A 68 1.74 -0.68 -2.84
CA ALA A 68 2.95 -1.43 -3.20
C ALA A 68 3.29 -2.54 -2.20
N SER A 69 3.06 -2.29 -0.91
CA SER A 69 3.28 -3.29 0.13
C SER A 69 2.21 -4.39 0.16
N VAL A 70 1.00 -4.19 -0.35
CA VAL A 70 -0.03 -5.26 -0.43
C VAL A 70 0.44 -6.38 -1.34
N THR A 71 0.81 -6.04 -2.57
CA THR A 71 1.23 -7.02 -3.59
C THR A 71 2.57 -7.65 -3.23
N THR A 72 3.51 -6.85 -2.72
CA THR A 72 4.81 -7.36 -2.27
C THR A 72 4.66 -8.35 -1.12
N THR A 73 3.88 -8.01 -0.09
CA THR A 73 3.69 -8.91 1.07
C THR A 73 2.93 -10.16 0.66
N MET A 74 1.97 -10.07 -0.27
CA MET A 74 1.33 -11.23 -0.87
C MET A 74 2.38 -12.15 -1.50
N GLY A 75 3.26 -11.63 -2.35
CA GLY A 75 4.37 -12.39 -2.94
C GLY A 75 5.29 -13.03 -1.88
N ALA A 76 5.65 -12.28 -0.82
CA ALA A 76 6.44 -12.81 0.28
C ALA A 76 5.75 -13.96 1.03
N PHE A 77 4.42 -13.88 1.19
CA PHE A 77 3.62 -14.94 1.78
C PHE A 77 3.45 -16.18 0.87
N GLY A 78 3.88 -16.10 -0.39
CA GLY A 78 4.02 -17.28 -1.26
C GLY A 78 4.88 -18.37 -0.63
N VAL A 79 5.95 -18.01 0.10
CA VAL A 79 6.79 -18.96 0.85
C VAL A 79 5.99 -19.76 1.88
N MET A 80 4.99 -19.14 2.53
CA MET A 80 4.11 -19.84 3.47
C MET A 80 3.24 -20.87 2.75
N ILE A 81 2.78 -20.57 1.54
CA ILE A 81 1.98 -21.49 0.73
C ILE A 81 2.84 -22.63 0.20
N ASP A 82 4.04 -22.35 -0.28
CA ASP A 82 5.02 -23.36 -0.70
C ASP A 82 5.32 -24.34 0.43
N ASP A 83 5.52 -23.83 1.65
CA ASP A 83 5.80 -24.64 2.82
C ASP A 83 4.63 -25.57 3.18
N LYS A 84 3.38 -25.08 3.07
CA LYS A 84 2.17 -25.89 3.26
C LYS A 84 2.01 -26.96 2.18
N VAL A 85 2.20 -26.61 0.91
CA VAL A 85 2.04 -27.52 -0.23
C VAL A 85 3.09 -28.62 -0.20
N ARG A 86 4.34 -28.27 0.10
CA ARG A 86 5.47 -29.21 0.22
C ARG A 86 5.51 -29.96 1.55
N LYS A 87 4.56 -29.69 2.46
CA LYS A 87 4.45 -30.28 3.80
C LYS A 87 5.66 -29.98 4.71
N ILE A 88 6.44 -28.94 4.40
CA ILE A 88 7.57 -28.47 5.24
C ILE A 88 7.04 -27.92 6.57
N ASP A 89 5.82 -27.40 6.58
CA ASP A 89 5.12 -26.99 7.79
C ASP A 89 4.97 -28.15 8.81
N LYS A 90 4.83 -29.40 8.35
CA LYS A 90 4.79 -30.58 9.22
C LYS A 90 6.12 -30.83 9.91
N ASP A 91 7.24 -30.61 9.23
CA ASP A 91 8.58 -30.73 9.81
C ASP A 91 8.81 -29.65 10.88
N PHE A 92 8.30 -28.43 10.65
CA PHE A 92 8.35 -27.39 11.67
C PHE A 92 7.52 -27.75 12.91
N TYR A 93 6.35 -28.38 12.73
CA TYR A 93 5.49 -28.78 13.84
C TYR A 93 5.97 -30.02 14.60
N SER A 94 6.79 -30.87 13.99
CA SER A 94 7.44 -32.01 14.66
C SER A 94 8.76 -31.62 15.35
N SER A 95 9.36 -30.50 14.95
CA SER A 95 10.56 -29.93 15.59
C SER A 95 10.23 -29.17 16.90
N PRO A 96 11.21 -28.95 17.81
CA PRO A 96 11.00 -28.20 19.06
C PRO A 96 10.88 -26.67 18.84
N ILE A 97 10.15 -26.25 17.80
CA ILE A 97 9.89 -24.85 17.46
C ILE A 97 8.47 -24.48 17.89
N LYS A 98 8.34 -23.41 18.68
CA LYS A 98 7.03 -22.88 19.08
C LYS A 98 6.24 -22.42 17.84
N ARG A 99 4.96 -22.80 17.74
CA ARG A 99 4.07 -22.40 16.63
C ARG A 99 4.03 -20.88 16.41
N ASN A 100 3.93 -20.11 17.49
CA ASN A 100 3.94 -18.65 17.40
C ASN A 100 5.24 -18.13 16.76
N SER A 101 6.39 -18.80 16.99
CA SER A 101 7.65 -18.40 16.35
C SER A 101 7.67 -18.65 14.84
N ILE A 102 6.86 -19.59 14.33
CA ILE A 102 6.72 -19.86 12.90
C ILE A 102 5.88 -18.72 12.28
N THR A 103 4.72 -18.43 12.86
CA THR A 103 3.83 -17.34 12.40
C THR A 103 4.52 -15.99 12.43
N VAL A 104 5.16 -15.63 13.55
CA VAL A 104 5.96 -14.40 13.66
C VAL A 104 7.12 -14.40 12.68
N GLY A 105 7.68 -15.58 12.36
CA GLY A 105 8.70 -15.73 11.33
C GLY A 105 8.21 -15.30 9.94
N TYR A 106 7.04 -15.78 9.52
CA TYR A 106 6.44 -15.39 8.24
C TYR A 106 6.05 -13.92 8.21
N ILE A 107 5.32 -13.44 9.23
CA ILE A 107 4.87 -12.04 9.30
C ILE A 107 6.07 -11.09 9.34
N GLY A 108 7.07 -11.38 10.17
CA GLY A 108 8.27 -10.57 10.30
C GLY A 108 9.08 -10.53 8.99
N SER A 109 9.21 -11.66 8.29
CA SER A 109 9.85 -11.66 6.97
C SER A 109 9.07 -10.88 5.93
N ALA A 110 7.74 -11.05 5.87
CA ALA A 110 6.89 -10.35 4.91
C ALA A 110 6.90 -8.84 5.17
N LEU A 111 6.86 -8.41 6.44
CA LEU A 111 6.97 -7.01 6.83
C LEU A 111 8.31 -6.41 6.39
N LEU A 112 9.43 -7.08 6.66
CA LEU A 112 10.75 -6.59 6.25
C LEU A 112 10.90 -6.53 4.73
N ILE A 113 10.42 -7.55 4.00
CA ILE A 113 10.41 -7.54 2.54
C ILE A 113 9.56 -6.37 2.03
N GLY A 114 8.34 -6.23 2.56
CA GLY A 114 7.43 -5.15 2.20
C GLY A 114 8.04 -3.76 2.43
N VAL A 115 8.72 -3.54 3.56
CA VAL A 115 9.40 -2.28 3.87
C VAL A 115 10.53 -2.04 2.88
N ILE A 116 11.41 -3.03 2.65
CA ILE A 116 12.55 -2.90 1.73
C ILE A 116 12.07 -2.56 0.32
N MET A 117 11.10 -3.31 -0.21
CA MET A 117 10.57 -3.06 -1.56
C MET A 117 9.81 -1.74 -1.65
N SER A 118 9.09 -1.34 -0.61
CA SER A 118 8.41 -0.04 -0.58
C SER A 118 9.41 1.12 -0.51
N LEU A 119 10.53 0.97 0.19
CA LEU A 119 11.61 1.97 0.18
C LEU A 119 12.28 2.06 -1.19
N ILE A 120 12.50 0.92 -1.88
CA ILE A 120 12.94 0.92 -3.28
C ILE A 120 11.92 1.65 -4.15
N THR A 121 10.63 1.45 -3.89
CA THR A 121 9.55 2.14 -4.60
C THR A 121 9.61 3.65 -4.37
N VAL A 122 9.84 4.11 -3.14
CA VAL A 122 10.03 5.54 -2.84
C VAL A 122 11.18 6.10 -3.68
N ILE A 123 12.31 5.41 -3.77
CA ILE A 123 13.46 5.86 -4.58
C ILE A 123 13.08 5.94 -6.07
N VAL A 124 12.44 4.92 -6.63
CA VAL A 124 12.03 4.90 -8.04
C VAL A 124 11.01 6.00 -8.34
N SER A 125 10.02 6.17 -7.46
CA SER A 125 9.01 7.22 -7.56
C SER A 125 9.61 8.62 -7.48
N GLU A 126 10.64 8.80 -6.65
CA GLU A 126 11.34 10.08 -6.53
C GLU A 126 12.08 10.45 -7.81
N PHE A 127 12.82 9.51 -8.40
CA PHE A 127 13.44 9.71 -9.70
C PHE A 127 12.40 10.06 -10.76
N TYR A 128 11.22 9.42 -10.74
CA TYR A 128 10.14 9.74 -11.67
C TYR A 128 9.63 11.18 -11.50
N ILE A 129 9.43 11.67 -10.26
CA ILE A 129 8.98 13.06 -10.01
C ILE A 129 10.00 14.05 -10.56
N VAL A 130 11.28 13.86 -10.22
CA VAL A 130 12.36 14.79 -10.59
C VAL A 130 12.59 14.81 -12.11
N LEU A 131 12.51 13.67 -12.78
CA LEU A 131 12.63 13.60 -14.24
C LEU A 131 11.46 14.26 -14.97
N ASN A 132 10.30 14.40 -14.32
CA ASN A 132 9.13 15.10 -14.84
C ASN A 132 9.01 16.55 -14.31
N GLY A 133 10.11 17.16 -13.86
CA GLY A 133 10.14 18.58 -13.49
C GLY A 133 9.72 18.90 -12.05
N GLY A 134 9.48 17.89 -11.22
CA GLY A 134 9.27 18.07 -9.78
C GLY A 134 10.56 18.26 -8.98
N GLU A 135 10.42 18.69 -7.73
CA GLU A 135 11.54 18.84 -6.79
C GLU A 135 11.72 17.58 -5.94
N TRP A 136 12.93 17.43 -5.38
CA TRP A 136 13.20 16.38 -4.40
C TRP A 136 12.37 16.59 -3.13
N ILE A 137 11.87 15.49 -2.55
CA ILE A 137 11.19 15.47 -1.25
C ILE A 137 12.13 16.06 -0.19
N LYS A 138 11.62 17.09 0.49
CA LYS A 138 12.32 17.74 1.60
C LYS A 138 12.66 16.72 2.70
N PRO A 139 13.81 16.85 3.39
CA PRO A 139 14.24 15.86 4.40
C PRO A 139 13.19 15.52 5.47
N LEU A 140 12.43 16.51 5.92
CA LEU A 140 11.37 16.29 6.91
C LEU A 140 10.18 15.49 6.33
N ALA A 141 9.79 15.78 5.10
CA ALA A 141 8.74 15.03 4.40
C ALA A 141 9.21 13.59 4.09
N LEU A 142 10.49 13.39 3.77
CA LEU A 142 11.07 12.06 3.56
C LEU A 142 10.98 11.20 4.83
N ILE A 143 11.26 11.78 6.01
CA ILE A 143 11.08 11.08 7.30
C ILE A 143 9.62 10.67 7.49
N LYS A 144 8.66 11.57 7.22
CA LYS A 144 7.22 11.26 7.29
C LYS A 144 6.86 10.11 6.32
N VAL A 145 7.34 10.14 5.09
CA VAL A 145 7.11 9.08 4.08
C VAL A 145 7.66 7.74 4.55
N ILE A 146 8.88 7.70 5.12
CA ILE A 146 9.48 6.46 5.64
C ILE A 146 8.63 5.89 6.79
N LEU A 147 8.16 6.73 7.71
CA LEU A 147 7.26 6.30 8.79
C LEU A 147 5.93 5.78 8.25
N LEU A 148 5.34 6.46 7.27
CA LEU A 148 4.11 6.01 6.62
C LEU A 148 4.31 4.69 5.88
N VAL A 149 5.45 4.48 5.22
CA VAL A 149 5.81 3.18 4.61
C VAL A 149 5.80 2.08 5.66
N PHE A 150 6.38 2.32 6.84
CA PHE A 150 6.38 1.35 7.92
C PHE A 150 4.95 1.01 8.40
N PHE A 151 4.14 2.01 8.75
CA PHE A 151 2.76 1.79 9.24
C PHE A 151 1.86 1.12 8.20
N THR A 152 1.97 1.58 6.94
CA THR A 152 1.19 1.03 5.83
C THR A 152 1.58 -0.41 5.56
N THR A 153 2.89 -0.71 5.51
CA THR A 153 3.37 -2.08 5.30
C THR A 153 2.96 -2.99 6.45
N MET A 154 3.02 -2.52 7.70
CA MET A 154 2.56 -3.28 8.86
C MET A 154 1.07 -3.62 8.76
N THR A 155 0.25 -2.67 8.36
CA THR A 155 -1.20 -2.85 8.15
C THR A 155 -1.47 -3.85 7.03
N ASN A 156 -0.85 -3.63 5.87
CA ASN A 156 -1.01 -4.48 4.68
C ASN A 156 -0.52 -5.90 4.95
N THR A 157 0.64 -6.07 5.58
CA THR A 157 1.17 -7.39 5.97
C THR A 157 0.17 -8.13 6.87
N SER A 158 -0.46 -7.45 7.82
CA SER A 158 -1.40 -8.06 8.76
C SER A 158 -2.68 -8.51 8.07
N ILE A 159 -3.26 -7.66 7.21
CA ILE A 159 -4.45 -7.99 6.42
C ILE A 159 -4.15 -9.17 5.48
N VAL A 160 -3.05 -9.08 4.73
CA VAL A 160 -2.67 -10.11 3.76
C VAL A 160 -2.35 -11.43 4.48
N CYS A 161 -1.64 -11.40 5.61
CA CYS A 161 -1.37 -12.60 6.40
C CYS A 161 -2.67 -13.30 6.81
N PHE A 162 -3.66 -12.52 7.27
CA PHE A 162 -4.93 -13.07 7.68
C PHE A 162 -5.64 -13.77 6.52
N ILE A 163 -5.72 -13.12 5.35
CA ILE A 163 -6.32 -13.70 4.16
C ILE A 163 -5.57 -14.97 3.72
N VAL A 164 -4.24 -14.91 3.60
CA VAL A 164 -3.40 -16.04 3.17
C VAL A 164 -3.47 -17.21 4.14
N SER A 165 -3.68 -16.94 5.43
CA SER A 165 -3.72 -18.00 6.45
C SER A 165 -4.79 -19.06 6.17
N PHE A 166 -5.87 -18.72 5.44
CA PHE A 166 -6.93 -19.65 5.03
C PHE A 166 -6.58 -20.55 3.84
N PHE A 167 -5.55 -20.21 3.05
CA PHE A 167 -5.22 -20.96 1.84
C PHE A 167 -4.29 -22.14 2.12
N LYS A 168 -4.52 -23.23 1.37
CA LYS A 168 -3.73 -24.48 1.44
C LYS A 168 -3.17 -24.94 0.09
N SER A 169 -3.50 -24.26 -1.01
CA SER A 169 -3.05 -24.61 -2.36
C SER A 169 -2.54 -23.38 -3.12
N HIS A 170 -1.66 -23.61 -4.09
CA HIS A 170 -1.21 -22.56 -5.01
C HIS A 170 -2.35 -21.96 -5.82
N SER A 171 -3.33 -22.78 -6.23
CA SER A 171 -4.48 -22.29 -7.02
C SER A 171 -5.31 -21.28 -6.23
N ALA A 172 -5.70 -21.59 -5.00
CA ALA A 172 -6.49 -20.68 -4.16
C ALA A 172 -5.72 -19.37 -3.86
N PHE A 173 -4.43 -19.49 -3.54
CA PHE A 173 -3.58 -18.34 -3.28
C PHE A 173 -3.41 -17.45 -4.53
N SER A 174 -3.18 -18.05 -5.69
CA SER A 174 -3.01 -17.32 -6.95
C SER A 174 -4.29 -16.57 -7.33
N THR A 175 -5.45 -17.25 -7.31
CA THR A 175 -6.75 -16.62 -7.61
C THR A 175 -7.04 -15.46 -6.66
N ALA A 176 -6.82 -15.65 -5.35
CA ALA A 176 -7.00 -14.58 -4.37
C ALA A 176 -6.05 -13.40 -4.61
N SER A 177 -4.79 -13.68 -4.93
CA SER A 177 -3.77 -12.66 -5.25
C SER A 177 -4.17 -11.83 -6.47
N THR A 178 -4.69 -12.46 -7.52
CA THR A 178 -5.19 -11.76 -8.72
C THR A 178 -6.36 -10.86 -8.37
N ILE A 179 -7.38 -11.37 -7.68
CA ILE A 179 -8.58 -10.60 -7.31
C ILE A 179 -8.18 -9.39 -6.45
N ILE A 180 -7.35 -9.60 -5.42
CA ILE A 180 -6.90 -8.53 -4.53
C ILE A 180 -6.06 -7.51 -5.31
N GLY A 181 -5.14 -7.98 -6.15
CA GLY A 181 -4.30 -7.11 -6.98
C GLY A 181 -5.10 -6.22 -7.93
N THR A 182 -6.17 -6.73 -8.53
CA THR A 182 -7.06 -5.94 -9.40
C THR A 182 -7.92 -4.95 -8.61
N LEU A 183 -8.45 -5.35 -7.46
CA LEU A 183 -9.38 -4.51 -6.69
C LEU A 183 -8.68 -3.43 -5.86
N ILE A 184 -7.44 -3.67 -5.40
CA ILE A 184 -6.79 -2.80 -4.41
C ILE A 184 -6.62 -1.37 -4.91
N GLY A 185 -6.32 -1.17 -6.20
CA GLY A 185 -6.16 0.17 -6.77
C GLY A 185 -7.46 0.96 -6.83
N PHE A 186 -8.61 0.30 -7.04
CA PHE A 186 -9.93 0.93 -6.94
C PHE A 186 -10.32 1.21 -5.50
N LEU A 187 -10.10 0.25 -4.60
CA LEU A 187 -10.45 0.37 -3.18
C LEU A 187 -9.65 1.46 -2.47
N THR A 188 -8.51 1.88 -3.02
CA THR A 188 -7.66 2.98 -2.50
C THR A 188 -7.75 4.26 -3.31
N GLY A 189 -8.58 4.28 -4.36
CA GLY A 189 -8.80 5.46 -5.21
C GLY A 189 -7.54 5.92 -5.96
N ILE A 190 -6.73 4.98 -6.46
CA ILE A 190 -5.52 5.27 -7.25
C ILE A 190 -5.86 5.54 -8.71
N TYR A 191 -6.83 4.81 -9.25
CA TYR A 191 -7.18 4.91 -10.67
C TYR A 191 -8.11 6.08 -10.99
N LEU A 192 -8.90 6.53 -10.02
CA LEU A 192 -9.87 7.62 -10.17
C LEU A 192 -9.94 8.45 -8.87
N PRO A 193 -10.13 9.77 -8.98
CA PRO A 193 -10.48 10.62 -7.84
C PRO A 193 -11.72 10.08 -7.14
N ILE A 194 -11.70 10.10 -5.80
CA ILE A 194 -12.78 9.53 -5.00
C ILE A 194 -14.09 10.28 -5.26
N GLY A 195 -14.04 11.61 -5.39
CA GLY A 195 -15.21 12.44 -5.66
C GLY A 195 -15.89 12.17 -7.02
N ALA A 196 -15.21 11.51 -7.96
CA ALA A 196 -15.79 11.13 -9.25
C ALA A 196 -16.68 9.87 -9.14
N LEU A 197 -16.63 9.14 -8.03
CA LEU A 197 -17.31 7.86 -7.85
C LEU A 197 -18.69 8.04 -7.20
N PRO A 198 -19.63 7.10 -7.38
CA PRO A 198 -20.90 7.10 -6.65
C PRO A 198 -20.70 7.08 -5.13
N GLU A 199 -21.58 7.73 -4.37
CA GLU A 199 -21.45 7.88 -2.90
C GLU A 199 -21.23 6.57 -2.15
N SER A 200 -21.86 5.48 -2.59
CA SER A 200 -21.69 4.15 -2.02
C SER A 200 -20.24 3.64 -2.15
N VAL A 201 -19.63 3.85 -3.30
CA VAL A 201 -18.23 3.49 -3.56
C VAL A 201 -17.29 4.39 -2.78
N GLN A 202 -17.58 5.69 -2.71
CA GLN A 202 -16.79 6.63 -1.89
C GLN A 202 -16.77 6.20 -0.42
N THR A 203 -17.92 5.80 0.12
CA THR A 203 -18.05 5.35 1.50
C THR A 203 -17.23 4.07 1.72
N LEU A 204 -17.29 3.12 0.79
CA LEU A 204 -16.49 1.89 0.85
C LEU A 204 -14.99 2.20 0.86
N ILE A 205 -14.53 3.09 -0.01
CA ILE A 205 -13.12 3.51 -0.06
C ILE A 205 -12.72 4.19 1.25
N LYS A 206 -13.53 5.11 1.77
CA LYS A 206 -13.26 5.82 3.04
C LYS A 206 -13.24 4.88 4.25
N LEU A 207 -13.97 3.76 4.23
CA LEU A 207 -13.94 2.74 5.28
C LEU A 207 -12.75 1.78 5.17
N PHE A 208 -12.16 1.67 3.98
CA PHE A 208 -11.09 0.72 3.73
C PHE A 208 -9.77 1.24 4.35
N PRO A 209 -9.13 0.48 5.27
CA PRO A 209 -7.98 0.98 6.04
C PRO A 209 -6.81 1.45 5.18
N VAL A 210 -6.54 0.78 4.06
CA VAL A 210 -5.42 1.14 3.17
C VAL A 210 -5.65 2.49 2.48
N SER A 211 -6.90 2.93 2.31
CA SER A 211 -7.23 4.26 1.79
C SER A 211 -6.77 5.38 2.71
N HIS A 212 -6.75 5.13 4.03
CA HIS A 212 -6.20 6.09 4.99
C HIS A 212 -4.68 6.25 4.82
N ALA A 213 -3.97 5.18 4.44
CA ALA A 213 -2.56 5.30 4.06
C ALA A 213 -2.39 6.14 2.80
N ALA A 214 -3.21 5.92 1.77
CA ALA A 214 -3.19 6.73 0.54
C ALA A 214 -3.43 8.23 0.84
N SER A 215 -4.44 8.52 1.65
CA SER A 215 -4.74 9.89 2.12
C SER A 215 -3.55 10.52 2.87
N LEU A 216 -2.93 9.79 3.80
CA LEU A 216 -1.75 10.28 4.54
C LEU A 216 -0.54 10.54 3.63
N PHE A 217 -0.25 9.63 2.69
CA PHE A 217 0.81 9.86 1.71
C PHE A 217 0.52 11.09 0.85
N ARG A 218 -0.73 11.29 0.42
CA ARG A 218 -1.14 12.45 -0.38
C ARG A 218 -0.95 13.75 0.39
N GLN A 219 -1.32 13.78 1.66
CA GLN A 219 -1.14 14.96 2.50
C GLN A 219 0.32 15.38 2.63
N VAL A 220 1.26 14.43 2.63
CA VAL A 220 2.70 14.70 2.72
C VAL A 220 3.31 15.02 1.35
N LEU A 221 3.04 14.20 0.34
CA LEU A 221 3.70 14.29 -0.97
C LEU A 221 3.13 15.38 -1.87
N MET A 222 1.88 15.79 -1.64
CA MET A 222 1.25 16.88 -2.39
C MET A 222 1.35 18.23 -1.67
N GLU A 223 1.95 18.31 -0.47
CA GLU A 223 1.95 19.53 0.34
C GLU A 223 2.53 20.73 -0.44
N ASP A 224 3.72 20.55 -1.02
CA ASP A 224 4.44 21.60 -1.74
C ASP A 224 3.80 21.94 -3.10
N SER A 225 3.36 20.91 -3.84
CA SER A 225 2.70 21.11 -5.14
C SER A 225 1.33 21.77 -5.00
N MET A 226 0.57 21.44 -3.93
CA MET A 226 -0.69 22.12 -3.62
C MET A 226 -0.50 23.59 -3.27
N GLN A 227 0.54 23.93 -2.49
CA GLN A 227 0.84 25.33 -2.15
C GLN A 227 1.16 26.15 -3.40
N THR A 228 1.90 25.56 -4.34
CA THR A 228 2.29 26.22 -5.59
C THR A 228 1.12 26.34 -6.58
N ALA A 229 0.38 25.24 -6.79
CA ALA A 229 -0.71 25.18 -7.75
C ALA A 229 -1.90 26.07 -7.37
N PHE A 230 -2.20 26.17 -6.06
CA PHE A 230 -3.30 26.98 -5.54
C PHE A 230 -2.85 28.34 -4.98
N ALA A 231 -1.61 28.78 -5.28
CA ALA A 231 -1.13 30.08 -4.86
C ALA A 231 -2.00 31.22 -5.42
N GLY A 232 -2.60 32.02 -4.55
CA GLY A 232 -3.51 33.10 -4.93
C GLY A 232 -4.95 32.67 -5.24
N ILE A 233 -5.28 31.38 -5.08
CA ILE A 233 -6.63 30.84 -5.21
C ILE A 233 -7.29 30.77 -3.82
N PRO A 234 -8.60 31.08 -3.67
CA PRO A 234 -9.29 30.97 -2.40
C PRO A 234 -9.20 29.56 -1.79
N ALA A 235 -9.04 29.48 -0.47
CA ALA A 235 -8.86 28.21 0.25
C ALA A 235 -10.06 27.24 0.15
N SER A 236 -11.25 27.73 -0.21
CA SER A 236 -12.42 26.89 -0.46
C SER A 236 -12.16 25.89 -1.61
N TYR A 237 -11.57 26.35 -2.71
CA TYR A 237 -11.28 25.51 -3.87
C TYR A 237 -10.22 24.45 -3.57
N SER A 238 -9.17 24.81 -2.81
CA SER A 238 -8.13 23.85 -2.45
C SER A 238 -8.63 22.79 -1.46
N ASN A 239 -9.57 23.13 -0.59
CA ASN A 239 -10.21 22.17 0.32
C ASN A 239 -11.17 21.23 -0.42
N GLU A 240 -11.97 21.74 -1.35
CA GLU A 240 -12.84 20.94 -2.20
C GLU A 240 -12.02 19.98 -3.07
N PHE A 241 -10.93 20.47 -3.65
CA PHE A 241 -9.99 19.66 -4.41
C PHE A 241 -9.38 18.53 -3.57
N LYS A 242 -8.92 18.82 -2.34
CA LYS A 242 -8.38 17.80 -1.43
C LYS A 242 -9.39 16.72 -1.11
N GLU A 243 -10.66 17.08 -0.94
CA GLU A 243 -11.72 16.11 -0.68
C GLU A 243 -12.04 15.28 -1.93
N TYR A 244 -12.20 15.94 -3.08
CA TYR A 244 -12.47 15.29 -4.37
C TYR A 244 -11.37 14.28 -4.76
N MET A 245 -10.11 14.68 -4.59
CA MET A 245 -8.94 13.85 -4.89
C MET A 245 -8.64 12.82 -3.79
N GLY A 246 -9.37 12.81 -2.67
CA GLY A 246 -9.12 11.85 -1.59
C GLY A 246 -7.81 12.09 -0.84
N VAL A 247 -7.36 13.34 -0.77
CA VAL A 247 -6.26 13.80 0.10
C VAL A 247 -6.76 13.88 1.55
N THR A 248 -7.98 14.37 1.74
CA THR A 248 -8.66 14.41 3.04
C THR A 248 -9.98 13.65 2.95
N PHE A 249 -10.38 12.98 4.02
CA PHE A 249 -11.66 12.29 4.10
C PHE A 249 -12.62 13.02 5.03
N LYS A 250 -13.89 13.04 4.63
CA LYS A 250 -15.01 13.49 5.46
C LYS A 250 -16.09 12.42 5.56
N PHE A 251 -16.64 12.28 6.75
CA PHE A 251 -17.86 11.52 7.02
C PHE A 251 -18.95 12.49 7.48
N GLY A 252 -19.85 12.84 6.55
CA GLY A 252 -20.81 13.93 6.79
C GLY A 252 -20.06 15.24 7.08
N SER A 253 -20.28 15.81 8.26
CA SER A 253 -19.61 17.05 8.71
C SER A 253 -18.28 16.82 9.44
N TYR A 254 -17.83 15.57 9.63
CA TYR A 254 -16.62 15.27 10.40
C TYR A 254 -15.40 15.07 9.49
N ASP A 255 -14.39 15.92 9.67
CA ASP A 255 -13.08 15.80 9.04
C ASP A 255 -12.22 14.72 9.71
N VAL A 256 -11.75 13.77 8.91
CA VAL A 256 -10.82 12.74 9.37
C VAL A 256 -9.43 13.34 9.50
N SER A 257 -9.01 13.58 10.75
CA SER A 257 -7.66 14.08 11.02
C SER A 257 -6.59 13.03 10.70
N PRO A 258 -5.33 13.45 10.44
CA PRO A 258 -4.23 12.52 10.16
C PRO A 258 -4.00 11.49 11.28
N TRP A 259 -4.19 11.91 12.53
CA TRP A 259 -4.04 11.02 13.69
C TRP A 259 -5.11 9.93 13.74
N VAL A 260 -6.34 10.22 13.33
CA VAL A 260 -7.41 9.22 13.22
C VAL A 260 -7.04 8.19 12.15
N SER A 261 -6.53 8.63 10.99
CA SER A 261 -6.04 7.72 9.95
C SER A 261 -4.90 6.81 10.45
N ILE A 262 -3.93 7.34 11.20
CA ILE A 262 -2.85 6.54 11.80
C ILE A 262 -3.40 5.52 12.81
N LEU A 263 -4.35 5.93 13.66
CA LEU A 263 -5.00 5.03 14.62
C LEU A 263 -5.75 3.91 13.90
N ILE A 264 -6.46 4.20 12.81
CA ILE A 264 -7.14 3.19 11.99
C ILE A 264 -6.14 2.17 11.45
N LEU A 265 -4.99 2.62 10.92
CA LEU A 265 -3.94 1.74 10.43
C LEU A 265 -3.38 0.84 11.54
N VAL A 266 -2.96 1.42 12.67
CA VAL A 266 -2.39 0.68 13.80
C VAL A 266 -3.39 -0.32 14.40
N PHE A 267 -4.64 0.11 14.58
CA PHE A 267 -5.71 -0.73 15.10
C PHE A 267 -6.03 -1.89 14.16
N THR A 268 -6.12 -1.61 12.85
CA THR A 268 -6.31 -2.63 11.82
C THR A 268 -5.16 -3.63 11.84
N ALA A 269 -3.91 -3.16 11.87
CA ALA A 269 -2.75 -4.04 11.97
C ALA A 269 -2.84 -4.95 13.20
N ALA A 270 -3.15 -4.39 14.38
CA ALA A 270 -3.26 -5.16 15.63
C ALA A 270 -4.37 -6.23 15.56
N ILE A 271 -5.55 -5.88 15.06
CA ILE A 271 -6.68 -6.82 14.90
C ILE A 271 -6.30 -7.95 13.95
N PHE A 272 -5.88 -7.63 12.73
CA PHE A 272 -5.63 -8.66 11.71
C PHE A 272 -4.41 -9.51 12.05
N TYR A 273 -3.42 -8.95 12.74
CA TYR A 273 -2.32 -9.71 13.31
C TYR A 273 -2.81 -10.71 14.36
N GLY A 274 -3.63 -10.26 15.31
CA GLY A 274 -4.25 -11.12 16.33
C GLY A 274 -5.11 -12.22 15.71
N LEU A 275 -5.94 -11.89 14.73
CA LEU A 275 -6.77 -12.85 14.00
C LEU A 275 -5.92 -13.87 13.21
N SER A 276 -4.80 -13.44 12.62
CA SER A 276 -3.85 -14.33 11.94
C SER A 276 -3.23 -15.34 12.91
N LEU A 277 -2.81 -14.88 14.09
CA LEU A 277 -2.28 -15.75 15.15
C LEU A 277 -3.33 -16.77 15.60
N LEU A 278 -4.57 -16.33 15.82
CA LEU A 278 -5.67 -17.22 16.21
C LEU A 278 -5.94 -18.26 15.13
N ASN A 279 -6.02 -17.86 13.85
CA ASN A 279 -6.30 -18.79 12.76
C ASN A 279 -5.19 -19.83 12.57
N MET A 280 -3.91 -19.41 12.62
CA MET A 280 -2.77 -20.30 12.44
C MET A 280 -2.48 -21.18 13.66
N SER A 281 -2.89 -20.76 14.87
CA SER A 281 -2.72 -21.55 16.08
C SER A 281 -3.70 -22.72 16.19
N ARG A 282 -4.88 -22.61 15.55
CA ARG A 282 -5.87 -23.70 15.49
C ARG A 282 -5.23 -24.94 14.87
N LYS A 283 -5.32 -26.08 15.56
CA LYS A 283 -4.95 -27.38 14.96
C LYS A 283 -5.83 -27.57 13.73
N SER A 284 -5.23 -27.65 12.54
CA SER A 284 -5.92 -28.22 11.38
C SER A 284 -6.30 -29.64 11.80
N LYS A 285 -7.60 -29.91 11.89
CA LYS A 285 -8.10 -31.29 11.78
C LYS A 285 -7.67 -31.85 10.44
#